data_AF-A0A0H4PJZ5-F1
#
_entry.id   AF-A0A0H4PJZ5-F1
#
_cell.length_a   1.000
_cell.length_b   1.000
_cell.length_c   1.000
_cell.angle_alpha   90.00
_cell.angle_beta   90.00
_cell.angle_gamma   90.00
#
_symmetry.space_group_name_H-M   'P 1'
#
loop_
_entity.id
_entity.type
_entity.pdbx_description
1 polymer ?
#
loop_
_entity_poly.entity_id
_entity_poly.type
_entity_poly.pdbx_seq_one_letter_code
_entity_poly.pdbx_strand_id
1 'polypeptide(L)'
;MNSLLKLEEVGQFLLAILIFANLDYAWWVFPTCILLPDLSMLGYLVNPKIGALLYNFFHHKLTAILIFALGTSLNTPIPILTGIILFGHSAMDRIFGYGLKYNDDFKHTHLGKIGK
;
A
#
# COMPACT_ATOMS: atom_id res chain seq x y z
N MET A 1 -10.34 11.28 8.41
CA MET A 1 -9.60 12.06 7.39
C MET A 1 -10.55 13.00 6.67
N ASN A 2 -10.13 14.24 6.37
CA ASN A 2 -10.96 15.20 5.60
C ASN A 2 -11.21 14.67 4.18
N SER A 3 -12.37 14.97 3.60
CA SER A 3 -12.75 14.65 2.21
C SER A 3 -11.70 15.08 1.17
N LEU A 4 -11.01 16.21 1.37
CA LEU A 4 -9.94 16.65 0.45
C LEU A 4 -8.79 15.64 0.38
N LEU A 5 -8.26 15.22 1.54
CA LEU A 5 -7.21 14.21 1.60
C LEU A 5 -7.72 12.86 1.07
N LYS A 6 -8.98 12.50 1.34
CA LYS A 6 -9.58 11.28 0.77
C LYS A 6 -9.64 11.33 -0.76
N LEU A 7 -9.87 12.49 -1.35
CA LEU A 7 -9.86 12.66 -2.80
C LEU A 7 -8.45 12.50 -3.39
N GLU A 8 -7.41 12.99 -2.70
CA GLU A 8 -6.01 12.72 -3.09
C GLU A 8 -5.71 11.22 -3.12
N GLU A 9 -6.17 10.48 -2.11
CA GLU A 9 -6.00 9.03 -2.03
C GLU A 9 -6.78 8.29 -3.13
N VAL A 10 -8.01 8.72 -3.43
CA VAL A 10 -8.80 8.21 -4.56
C VAL A 10 -8.05 8.45 -5.88
N GLY A 11 -7.53 9.65 -6.10
CA GLY A 11 -6.75 9.99 -7.29
C GLY A 11 -5.51 9.09 -7.44
N GLN A 12 -4.81 8.83 -6.35
CA GLN A 12 -3.64 7.94 -6.33
C GLN A 12 -4.01 6.48 -6.60
N PHE A 13 -5.11 5.99 -6.05
CA PHE A 13 -5.61 4.64 -6.32
C PHE A 13 -6.04 4.47 -7.79
N LEU A 14 -6.76 5.45 -8.34
CA LEU A 14 -7.13 5.47 -9.76
C LEU A 14 -5.90 5.53 -10.66
N LEU A 15 -4.88 6.32 -10.30
CA LEU A 15 -3.61 6.35 -11.02
C LEU A 15 -2.93 4.97 -11.04
N ALA A 16 -2.93 4.25 -9.92
CA ALA A 16 -2.40 2.89 -9.85
C ALA A 16 -3.13 1.94 -10.82
N ILE A 17 -4.46 2.01 -10.88
CA ILE A 17 -5.28 1.22 -11.81
C ILE A 17 -4.97 1.59 -13.27
N LEU A 18 -4.87 2.89 -13.58
CA LEU A 18 -4.56 3.36 -14.93
C LEU A 18 -3.18 2.87 -15.39
N ILE A 19 -2.16 2.95 -14.52
CA ILE A 19 -0.82 2.45 -14.86
C ILE A 19 -0.87 0.93 -15.03
N PHE A 20 -1.52 0.18 -14.14
CA PHE A 20 -1.67 -1.26 -14.25
C PHE A 20 -2.36 -1.68 -15.56
N ALA A 21 -3.37 -0.93 -16.01
CA ALA A 21 -4.11 -1.20 -17.25
C ALA A 21 -3.22 -1.13 -18.52
N ASN A 22 -2.04 -0.51 -18.42
CA ASN A 22 -1.05 -0.43 -19.48
C ASN A 22 0.08 -1.49 -19.35
N LEU A 23 0.00 -2.39 -18.36
CA LEU A 23 0.93 -3.50 -18.21
C LEU A 23 0.37 -4.76 -18.89
N ASP A 24 1.26 -5.64 -19.37
CA ASP A 24 0.91 -6.91 -20.03
C ASP A 24 0.49 -8.01 -19.03
N TYR A 25 -0.41 -7.69 -18.10
CA TYR A 25 -0.99 -8.63 -17.14
C TYR A 25 -2.49 -8.78 -17.36
N ALA A 26 -3.03 -9.95 -17.02
CA ALA A 26 -4.47 -10.14 -16.99
C ALA A 26 -5.11 -9.26 -15.91
N TRP A 27 -6.28 -8.67 -16.20
CA TRP A 27 -6.96 -7.72 -15.31
C TRP A 27 -7.21 -8.23 -13.89
N TRP A 28 -7.40 -9.54 -13.70
CA TRP A 28 -7.63 -10.16 -12.39
C TRP A 28 -6.39 -10.14 -11.49
N VAL A 29 -5.18 -9.93 -12.04
CA VAL A 29 -3.94 -9.84 -11.27
C VAL A 29 -4.00 -8.67 -10.28
N PHE A 30 -4.52 -7.52 -10.69
CA PHE A 30 -4.62 -6.36 -9.81
C PHE A 30 -5.46 -6.62 -8.55
N PRO A 31 -6.76 -6.99 -8.63
CA PRO A 31 -7.57 -7.25 -7.44
C PRO A 31 -7.08 -8.46 -6.62
N THR A 32 -6.35 -9.41 -7.24
CA THR A 32 -5.75 -10.53 -6.49
C THR A 32 -4.53 -10.06 -5.69
N CYS A 33 -3.65 -9.29 -6.32
CA CYS A 33 -2.40 -8.84 -5.70
C CYS A 33 -2.60 -7.64 -4.76
N ILE A 34 -3.67 -6.86 -4.91
CA ILE A 34 -3.91 -5.66 -4.10
C ILE A 34 -4.02 -5.97 -2.61
N LEU A 35 -4.33 -7.21 -2.22
CA LEU A 35 -4.41 -7.64 -0.81
C LEU A 35 -3.13 -8.34 -0.30
N LEU A 36 -2.15 -8.60 -1.16
CA LEU A 36 -0.88 -9.23 -0.74
C LEU A 36 -0.09 -8.40 0.29
N PRO A 37 -0.06 -7.06 0.24
CA PRO A 37 0.66 -6.27 1.24
C PRO A 37 0.17 -6.52 2.68
N ASP A 38 -1.09 -6.88 2.88
CA ASP A 38 -1.66 -7.20 4.20
C ASP A 38 -1.06 -8.45 4.85
N LEU A 39 -0.40 -9.33 4.09
CA LEU A 39 0.33 -10.45 4.70
C LEU A 39 1.43 -9.97 5.67
N SER A 40 1.92 -8.74 5.51
CA SER A 40 2.87 -8.10 6.43
C SER A 40 2.33 -7.95 7.86
N MET A 41 1.01 -7.97 8.04
CA MET A 41 0.36 -7.95 9.36
C MET A 41 0.73 -9.16 10.23
N LEU A 42 1.16 -10.27 9.62
CA LEU A 42 1.62 -11.45 10.37
C LEU A 42 2.80 -11.13 11.30
N GLY A 43 3.53 -10.04 11.06
CA GLY A 43 4.55 -9.53 11.99
C GLY A 43 4.03 -9.25 13.41
N TYR A 44 2.74 -8.94 13.55
CA TYR A 44 2.10 -8.72 14.85
C TYR A 44 1.98 -10.00 15.69
N LEU A 45 2.15 -11.18 15.10
CA LEU A 45 2.24 -12.44 15.84
C LEU A 45 3.49 -12.51 16.73
N VAL A 46 4.53 -11.73 16.40
CA VAL A 46 5.75 -11.66 17.23
C VAL A 46 5.62 -10.61 18.31
N ASN A 47 5.36 -9.35 17.93
CA ASN A 47 5.01 -8.24 18.83
C ASN A 47 4.59 -6.98 18.04
N PRO A 48 4.01 -5.96 18.68
CA PRO A 48 3.58 -4.73 18.01
C PRO A 48 4.69 -3.97 17.28
N LYS A 49 5.94 -3.98 17.76
CA LYS A 49 7.05 -3.26 17.12
C LYS A 49 7.42 -3.89 15.77
N ILE A 50 7.57 -5.21 15.75
CA ILE A 50 7.89 -5.96 14.51
C ILE A 50 6.70 -5.89 13.54
N GLY A 51 5.48 -6.02 14.06
CA GLY A 51 4.26 -5.85 13.28
C GLY A 51 4.18 -4.48 12.60
N ALA A 52 4.38 -3.40 13.37
CA ALA A 52 4.35 -2.03 12.84
C ALA A 52 5.46 -1.80 11.81
N LEU A 53 6.69 -2.29 12.04
CA LEU A 53 7.79 -2.17 11.10
C LEU A 53 7.47 -2.85 9.75
N LEU A 54 7.08 -4.13 9.78
CA LEU A 54 6.77 -4.89 8.57
C LEU A 54 5.56 -4.29 7.85
N TYR A 55 4.47 -4.02 8.56
CA TYR A 55 3.29 -3.40 7.98
C TYR A 55 3.64 -2.07 7.32
N ASN A 56 4.31 -1.16 8.04
CA ASN A 56 4.66 0.14 7.50
C ASN A 56 5.55 0.03 6.26
N PHE A 57 6.52 -0.90 6.22
CA PHE A 57 7.37 -1.08 5.05
C PHE A 57 6.57 -1.34 3.76
N PHE A 58 5.56 -2.23 3.81
CA PHE A 58 4.72 -2.56 2.66
C PHE A 58 3.58 -1.55 2.39
N HIS A 59 3.24 -0.69 3.36
CA HIS A 59 2.17 0.33 3.23
C HIS A 59 2.71 1.77 3.08
N HIS A 60 4.02 1.90 2.95
CA HIS A 60 4.70 3.17 2.79
C HIS A 60 4.88 3.50 1.31
N LYS A 61 4.27 4.61 0.88
CA LYS A 61 4.24 5.01 -0.54
C LYS A 61 5.61 5.30 -1.12
N LEU A 62 6.57 5.79 -0.34
CA LEU A 62 7.94 5.96 -0.84
C LEU A 62 8.57 4.61 -1.20
N THR A 63 8.33 3.56 -0.40
CA THR A 63 8.81 2.21 -0.70
C THR A 63 8.23 1.74 -2.04
N ALA A 64 6.93 1.93 -2.23
CA ALA A 64 6.24 1.61 -3.48
C ALA A 64 6.83 2.36 -4.69
N ILE A 65 7.07 3.68 -4.55
CA ILE A 65 7.66 4.51 -5.60
C ILE A 65 9.09 4.09 -5.92
N LEU A 66 9.92 3.78 -4.92
CA LEU A 66 11.28 3.31 -5.13
C LEU A 66 11.33 1.97 -5.85
N ILE A 67 10.45 1.03 -5.48
CA ILE A 67 10.34 -0.28 -6.16
C ILE A 67 9.87 -0.11 -7.61
N PHE A 68 8.87 0.74 -7.85
CA PHE A 68 8.40 1.08 -9.18
C PHE A 68 9.52 1.70 -10.03
N ALA A 69 10.23 2.71 -9.50
CA ALA A 69 11.32 3.40 -10.18
C ALA A 69 12.50 2.48 -10.48
N LEU A 70 12.82 1.56 -9.56
CA LEU A 70 13.83 0.52 -9.80
C LEU A 70 13.39 -0.40 -10.94
N GLY A 71 12.12 -0.81 -10.94
CA GLY A 71 11.55 -1.67 -11.97
C GLY A 71 11.59 -1.06 -13.36
N THR A 72 11.22 0.22 -13.48
CA THR A 72 11.28 0.95 -14.74
C THR A 72 12.72 1.18 -15.19
N SER A 73 13.63 1.54 -14.28
CA SER A 73 15.05 1.75 -14.60
C SER A 73 15.75 0.47 -15.11
N LEU A 74 15.35 -0.69 -14.58
CA LEU A 74 15.88 -1.99 -14.97
C LEU A 74 15.07 -2.69 -16.07
N ASN A 75 13.96 -2.10 -16.52
CA ASN A 75 12.99 -2.72 -17.44
C ASN A 75 12.50 -4.10 -16.97
N THR A 76 12.31 -4.28 -15.66
CA THR A 76 11.87 -5.55 -15.06
C THR A 76 10.38 -5.50 -14.72
N PRO A 77 9.52 -6.37 -15.31
CA PRO A 77 8.06 -6.31 -15.10
C PRO A 77 7.60 -6.56 -13.66
N ILE A 78 8.31 -7.41 -12.92
CA ILE A 78 7.92 -7.81 -11.56
C ILE A 78 8.01 -6.62 -10.58
N PRO A 79 9.14 -5.90 -10.44
CA PRO A 79 9.18 -4.71 -9.57
C PRO A 79 8.24 -3.58 -10.02
N ILE A 80 7.99 -3.42 -11.33
CA ILE A 80 6.99 -2.46 -11.82
C ILE A 80 5.61 -2.80 -11.24
N LEU A 81 5.17 -4.05 -11.39
CA LEU A 81 3.90 -4.53 -10.83
C LEU A 81 3.87 -4.37 -9.31
N THR A 82 4.93 -4.80 -8.60
CA THR A 82 5.02 -4.71 -7.14
C THR A 82 4.90 -3.27 -6.66
N GLY A 83 5.59 -2.32 -7.28
CA GLY A 83 5.50 -0.91 -6.92
C GLY A 83 4.08 -0.35 -7.10
N ILE A 84 3.42 -0.68 -8.21
CA ILE A 84 2.04 -0.26 -8.48
C ILE A 84 1.04 -0.88 -7.48
N ILE A 85 1.20 -2.16 -7.15
CA ILE A 85 0.35 -2.84 -6.16
C ILE A 85 0.54 -2.22 -4.77
N LEU A 86 1.77 -2.00 -4.33
CA LEU A 86 2.04 -1.38 -3.03
C LEU A 86 1.48 0.04 -2.97
N PHE A 87 1.63 0.82 -4.05
CA PHE A 87 1.13 2.19 -4.13
C PHE A 87 -0.40 2.23 -4.10
N GLY A 88 -1.05 1.41 -4.93
CA GLY A 88 -2.50 1.28 -5.00
C GLY A 88 -3.09 0.81 -3.67
N HIS A 89 -2.54 -0.25 -3.07
CA HIS A 89 -3.02 -0.77 -1.78
C HIS A 89 -2.87 0.28 -0.67
N SER A 90 -1.70 0.92 -0.60
CA SER A 90 -1.43 2.02 0.34
C SER A 90 -2.44 3.17 0.22
N ALA A 91 -2.85 3.52 -1.00
CA ALA A 91 -3.85 4.55 -1.23
C ALA A 91 -5.25 4.08 -0.84
N MET A 92 -5.63 2.88 -1.26
CA MET A 92 -6.89 2.22 -0.90
C MET A 92 -7.10 2.19 0.62
N ASP A 93 -6.07 1.79 1.38
CA ASP A 93 -6.10 1.76 2.83
C ASP A 93 -6.48 3.11 3.44
N ARG A 94 -5.86 4.19 2.96
CA ARG A 94 -6.10 5.55 3.46
C ARG A 94 -7.51 6.05 3.10
N ILE A 95 -8.08 5.63 1.96
CA ILE A 95 -9.49 5.89 1.60
C ILE A 95 -10.44 5.31 2.67
N PHE A 96 -10.11 4.13 3.19
CA PHE A 96 -10.88 3.41 4.22
C PHE A 96 -10.48 3.74 5.66
N GLY A 97 -9.52 4.66 5.87
CA GLY A 97 -9.09 5.12 7.19
C GLY A 97 -8.02 4.23 7.85
N TYR A 98 -7.45 3.28 7.12
CA TYR A 98 -6.24 2.58 7.52
C TYR A 98 -5.01 3.44 7.21
N GLY A 99 -3.96 3.24 8.00
CA GLY A 99 -2.75 4.04 7.88
C GLY A 99 -1.55 3.40 8.54
N LEU A 100 -0.39 4.04 8.39
CA LEU A 100 0.85 3.65 9.04
C LEU A 100 0.67 3.58 10.56
N LYS A 101 1.24 2.52 11.12
CA LYS A 101 1.06 2.02 12.48
C LYS A 101 2.12 2.59 13.39
N TYR A 102 1.73 2.92 14.61
CA TYR A 102 2.66 3.16 15.70
C TYR A 102 3.09 1.83 16.34
N ASN A 103 4.21 1.86 17.06
CA ASN A 103 4.87 0.67 17.62
C ASN A 103 4.19 0.11 18.89
N ASP A 104 3.06 0.69 19.29
CA ASP A 104 2.33 0.38 20.52
C ASP A 104 1.09 -0.49 20.28
N ASP A 105 0.34 -0.28 19.19
CA ASP A 105 -0.91 -1.01 18.92
C ASP A 105 -1.27 -1.01 17.42
N PHE A 106 -1.80 -2.13 16.91
CA PHE A 106 -2.22 -2.28 15.51
C PHE A 106 -3.31 -1.27 15.07
N LYS A 107 -4.15 -0.82 16.00
CA LYS A 107 -5.23 0.14 15.75
C LYS A 107 -4.75 1.58 15.84
N HIS A 108 -3.56 1.85 16.39
CA HIS A 108 -3.03 3.19 16.52
C HIS A 108 -2.26 3.56 15.25
N THR A 109 -2.78 4.55 14.51
CA THR A 109 -2.20 4.98 13.24
C THR A 109 -1.98 6.49 13.21
N HIS A 110 -1.19 6.96 12.24
CA HIS A 110 -1.03 8.40 11.98
C HIS A 110 -2.32 9.13 11.58
N LEU A 111 -3.38 8.40 11.18
CA LEU A 111 -4.70 8.97 10.90
C LEU A 111 -5.63 8.99 12.12
N GLY A 112 -5.15 8.48 13.26
CA GLY A 112 -5.94 8.25 14.47
C GLY A 112 -6.13 6.78 14.78
N LYS A 113 -7.05 6.48 15.71
CA LYS A 113 -7.34 5.11 16.15
C LYS A 113 -8.42 4.49 15.27
N ILE A 114 -8.17 3.31 14.71
CA ILE A 114 -9.13 2.60 13.86
C ILE A 114 -10.44 2.34 14.62
N GLY A 115 -11.57 2.65 13.99
CA GLY A 115 -12.92 2.45 14.56
C GLY A 115 -13.37 3.56 15.52
N LYS A 116 -12.68 4.71 15.52
CA LYS A 116 -13.08 5.94 16.19
C LYS A 116 -13.10 7.09 15.19
#